data_AF-A0A2P7PZD0-F1
#
_entry.id   AF-A0A2P7PZD0-F1
#
_cell.length_a   1.000
_cell.length_b   1.000
_cell.length_c   1.000
_cell.angle_alpha   90.00
_cell.angle_beta   90.00
_cell.angle_gamma   90.00
#
_symmetry.space_group_name_H-M   'P 1'
#
loop_
_entity.id
_entity.type
_entity.pdbx_description
1 polymer ?
#
loop_
_entity_poly.entity_id
_entity_poly.type
_entity_poly.pdbx_seq_one_letter_code
_entity_poly.pdbx_strand_id
1 'polypeptide(L)'
;MLKSITLNLEVIESMLYYWSSMADREKVAESFFVDIANMDAMKLVQSPEFDEESIRKVLSAIQNRELLSNATKPEKRFWSKNMWIADDSSLASKMAQPIKVMNVDDLVARLNEKYPDIKQEKIIVHIAPLHLDPYYIVDGQLVMNFFKIYFDQEDNVMFEDIPIKEYIFERLCELVEK
;
A
#
# COMPACT_ATOMS: atom_id res chain seq x y z
N MET A 1 -7.92 18.78 17.82
CA MET A 1 -7.52 19.38 16.52
C MET A 1 -6.32 18.62 15.98
N LEU A 2 -6.47 18.13 14.75
CA LEU A 2 -5.46 17.38 14.01
C LEU A 2 -4.28 18.29 13.65
N LYS A 3 -3.07 17.82 13.89
CA LYS A 3 -1.83 18.59 13.64
C LYS A 3 -1.14 18.17 12.35
N SER A 4 -1.20 16.90 11.99
CA SER A 4 -0.49 16.40 10.80
C SER A 4 -1.12 15.13 10.24
N ILE A 5 -1.06 15.00 8.91
CA ILE A 5 -1.23 13.73 8.19
C ILE A 5 0.11 13.38 7.56
N THR A 6 0.53 12.13 7.67
CA THR A 6 1.77 11.66 7.05
C THR A 6 1.48 10.53 6.08
N LEU A 7 1.97 10.66 4.84
CA LEU A 7 1.99 9.55 3.89
C LEU A 7 3.19 8.66 4.21
N ASN A 8 2.94 7.40 4.54
CA ASN A 8 3.99 6.38 4.68
C ASN A 8 4.07 5.53 3.40
N LEU A 9 5.23 5.56 2.76
CA LEU A 9 5.52 4.85 1.52
C LEU A 9 6.61 3.78 1.69
N GLU A 10 7.09 3.53 2.91
CA GLU A 10 8.24 2.65 3.19
C GLU A 10 8.13 1.27 2.53
N VAL A 11 6.95 0.65 2.63
CA VAL A 11 6.68 -0.65 1.98
C VAL A 11 6.77 -0.52 0.46
N ILE A 12 6.24 0.55 -0.13
CA ILE A 12 6.31 0.77 -1.57
C ILE A 12 7.73 0.98 -2.03
N GLU A 13 8.55 1.72 -1.29
CA GLU A 13 9.96 1.91 -1.65
C GLU A 13 10.72 0.58 -1.65
N SER A 14 10.47 -0.25 -0.64
CA SER A 14 11.07 -1.59 -0.54
C SER A 14 10.57 -2.52 -1.65
N MET A 15 9.29 -2.42 -1.98
CA MET A 15 8.68 -3.22 -3.05
C MET A 15 9.09 -2.77 -4.45
N LEU A 16 9.34 -1.47 -4.67
CA LEU A 16 9.92 -0.96 -5.92
C LEU A 16 11.32 -1.54 -6.14
N TYR A 17 12.15 -1.59 -5.10
CA TYR A 17 13.45 -2.26 -5.16
C TYR A 17 13.27 -3.75 -5.50
N TYR A 18 12.39 -4.45 -4.77
CA TYR A 18 12.09 -5.86 -5.03
C TYR A 18 11.66 -6.11 -6.49
N TRP A 19 10.65 -5.40 -6.99
CA TRP A 19 10.13 -5.58 -8.34
C TRP A 19 11.16 -5.25 -9.41
N SER A 20 12.01 -4.23 -9.19
CA SER A 20 13.14 -3.94 -10.08
C SER A 20 14.12 -5.11 -10.14
N SER A 21 14.52 -5.65 -8.98
CA SER A 21 15.41 -6.82 -8.94
C SER A 21 14.79 -8.03 -9.63
N MET A 22 13.48 -8.26 -9.51
CA MET A 22 12.80 -9.36 -10.20
C MET A 22 12.83 -9.20 -11.73
N ALA A 23 12.60 -7.97 -12.21
CA ALA A 23 12.68 -7.63 -13.63
C ALA A 23 14.09 -7.84 -14.18
N ASP A 24 15.12 -7.45 -13.42
CA ASP A 24 16.54 -7.60 -13.76
C ASP A 24 17.07 -9.03 -13.53
N ARG A 25 16.22 -9.93 -13.03
CA ARG A 25 16.57 -11.32 -12.65
C ARG A 25 17.67 -11.42 -11.59
N GLU A 26 17.76 -10.41 -10.75
CA GLU A 26 18.60 -10.39 -9.57
C GLU A 26 17.92 -11.09 -8.40
N LYS A 27 18.72 -11.50 -7.41
CA LYS A 27 18.20 -12.06 -6.16
C LYS A 27 18.38 -11.08 -5.03
N VAL A 28 17.34 -10.96 -4.22
CA VAL A 28 17.36 -10.30 -2.93
C VAL A 28 17.44 -11.36 -1.83
N ALA A 29 18.09 -11.03 -0.72
CA ALA A 29 18.21 -11.92 0.42
C ALA A 29 16.83 -12.22 1.04
N GLU A 30 16.60 -13.45 1.49
CA GLU A 30 15.34 -13.85 2.15
C GLU A 30 14.99 -13.00 3.38
N SER A 31 16.01 -12.49 4.09
CA SER A 31 15.81 -11.57 5.22
C SER A 31 15.06 -10.31 4.80
N PHE A 32 15.24 -9.84 3.56
CA PHE A 32 14.53 -8.67 3.04
C PHE A 32 13.01 -8.89 2.95
N PHE A 33 12.57 -10.11 2.65
CA PHE A 33 11.14 -10.41 2.59
C PHE A 33 10.51 -10.41 3.99
N VAL A 34 11.27 -10.87 4.98
CA VAL A 34 10.89 -10.80 6.40
C VAL A 34 10.84 -9.34 6.86
N ASP A 35 11.79 -8.51 6.44
CA ASP A 35 11.82 -7.07 6.75
C ASP A 35 10.57 -6.37 6.17
N ILE A 36 10.23 -6.63 4.90
CA ILE A 36 9.00 -6.10 4.28
C ILE A 36 7.76 -6.50 5.07
N ALA A 37 7.65 -7.78 5.42
CA ALA A 37 6.51 -8.30 6.16
C ALA A 37 6.35 -7.66 7.55
N ASN A 38 7.46 -7.20 8.13
CA ASN A 38 7.52 -6.56 9.43
C ASN A 38 7.43 -5.02 9.39
N MET A 39 7.27 -4.40 8.23
CA MET A 39 6.98 -2.96 8.14
C MET A 39 5.57 -2.66 8.64
N ASP A 40 5.38 -1.47 9.22
CA ASP A 40 4.14 -1.09 9.92
C ASP A 40 2.87 -1.33 9.09
N ALA A 41 2.87 -0.88 7.83
CA ALA A 41 1.72 -1.05 6.95
C ALA A 41 1.37 -2.52 6.69
N MET A 42 2.37 -3.40 6.59
CA MET A 42 2.14 -4.83 6.37
C MET A 42 1.62 -5.50 7.63
N LYS A 43 2.17 -5.18 8.81
CA LYS A 43 1.68 -5.69 10.09
C LYS A 43 0.20 -5.37 10.33
N LEU A 44 -0.24 -4.15 9.99
CA LEU A 44 -1.63 -3.71 10.15
C LEU A 44 -2.65 -4.53 9.34
N VAL A 45 -2.20 -5.19 8.26
CA VAL A 45 -3.06 -5.98 7.36
C VAL A 45 -2.85 -7.49 7.51
N GLN A 46 -2.03 -7.92 8.47
CA GLN A 46 -1.86 -9.34 8.76
C GLN A 46 -3.12 -9.92 9.39
N SER A 47 -3.38 -11.18 9.09
CA SER A 47 -4.52 -11.96 9.59
C SER A 47 -4.11 -13.43 9.74
N PRO A 48 -4.93 -14.28 10.39
CA PRO A 48 -4.62 -15.71 10.50
C PRO A 48 -4.43 -16.44 9.16
N GLU A 49 -4.96 -15.89 8.05
CA GLU A 49 -4.81 -16.47 6.70
C GLU A 49 -3.77 -15.73 5.82
N PHE A 50 -3.15 -14.68 6.37
CA PHE A 50 -2.19 -13.84 5.67
C PHE A 50 -1.27 -13.15 6.67
N ASP A 51 -0.16 -13.80 7.01
CA ASP A 51 0.80 -13.37 8.03
C ASP A 51 2.19 -13.08 7.45
N GLU A 52 3.17 -12.90 8.32
CA GLU A 52 4.57 -12.69 7.93
C GLU A 52 5.08 -13.80 6.98
N GLU A 53 4.83 -15.06 7.33
CA GLU A 53 5.26 -16.22 6.56
C GLU A 53 4.56 -16.26 5.19
N SER A 54 3.29 -15.85 5.13
CA SER A 54 2.53 -15.70 3.90
C SER A 54 3.19 -14.71 2.94
N ILE A 55 3.60 -13.54 3.43
CA ILE A 55 4.29 -12.51 2.65
C ILE A 55 5.66 -13.03 2.19
N ARG A 56 6.47 -13.55 3.11
CA ARG A 56 7.82 -14.09 2.83
C ARG A 56 7.76 -15.19 1.76
N LYS A 57 6.88 -16.17 1.94
CA LYS A 57 6.67 -17.30 1.02
C LYS A 57 6.27 -16.82 -0.37
N VAL A 58 5.36 -15.86 -0.47
CA VAL A 58 4.91 -15.32 -1.77
C VAL A 58 6.06 -14.62 -2.51
N LEU A 59 6.80 -13.73 -1.84
CA LEU A 59 7.91 -13.00 -2.46
C LEU A 59 9.07 -13.94 -2.85
N SER A 60 9.34 -14.95 -2.02
CA SER A 60 10.33 -16.00 -2.32
C SER A 60 9.93 -16.82 -3.55
N ALA A 61 8.66 -17.24 -3.64
CA ALA A 61 8.17 -18.02 -4.78
C ALA A 61 8.27 -17.25 -6.11
N ILE A 62 7.94 -15.95 -6.11
CA ILE A 62 8.08 -15.09 -7.29
C ILE A 62 9.56 -14.99 -7.70
N GLN A 63 10.45 -14.72 -6.76
CA GLN A 63 11.90 -14.63 -7.03
C GLN A 63 12.46 -15.92 -7.63
N ASN A 64 12.08 -17.06 -7.08
CA ASN A 64 12.56 -18.36 -7.54
C ASN A 64 11.79 -18.90 -8.75
N ARG A 65 10.76 -18.18 -9.23
CA ARG A 65 9.86 -18.59 -10.33
C ARG A 65 9.19 -19.93 -10.06
N GLU A 66 8.81 -20.12 -8.81
CA GLU A 66 8.15 -21.32 -8.32
C GLU A 66 6.63 -21.12 -8.30
N LEU A 67 5.90 -22.23 -8.48
CA LEU A 67 4.46 -22.23 -8.28
C LEU A 67 4.15 -22.08 -6.80
N LEU A 68 3.24 -21.17 -6.47
CA LEU A 68 2.73 -21.02 -5.12
C LEU A 68 1.73 -22.16 -4.80
N SER A 69 2.27 -23.30 -4.38
CA SER A 69 1.50 -24.48 -4.00
C SER A 69 0.88 -24.35 -2.60
N ASN A 70 -0.28 -24.97 -2.38
CA ASN A 70 -1.00 -24.98 -1.09
C ASN A 70 -1.23 -23.59 -0.46
N ALA A 71 -1.49 -22.57 -1.27
CA ALA A 71 -1.72 -21.21 -0.80
C ALA A 71 -3.17 -20.87 -0.44
N THR A 72 -3.31 -20.03 0.59
CA THR A 72 -4.58 -19.43 0.98
C THR A 72 -5.10 -18.49 -0.11
N LYS A 73 -6.36 -18.08 -0.02
CA LYS A 73 -6.95 -17.14 -0.98
C LYS A 73 -6.28 -15.75 -0.92
N PRO A 74 -5.99 -15.17 0.26
CA PRO A 74 -5.16 -13.98 0.39
C PRO A 74 -3.79 -14.09 -0.30
N GLU A 75 -3.06 -15.17 -0.03
CA GLU A 75 -1.72 -15.40 -0.60
C GLU A 75 -1.74 -15.46 -2.13
N LYS A 76 -2.70 -16.20 -2.71
CA LYS A 76 -2.84 -16.30 -4.18
C LYS A 76 -3.10 -14.94 -4.82
N ARG A 77 -3.90 -14.09 -4.17
CA ARG A 77 -4.18 -12.72 -4.67
C ARG A 77 -2.97 -11.82 -4.55
N PHE A 78 -2.27 -11.89 -3.41
CA PHE A 78 -1.02 -11.15 -3.22
C PHE A 78 0.01 -11.55 -4.29
N TRP A 79 0.17 -12.86 -4.50
CA TRP A 79 1.06 -13.41 -5.53
C TRP A 79 0.68 -12.95 -6.93
N SER A 80 -0.60 -13.06 -7.33
CA SER A 80 -1.02 -12.67 -8.69
C SER A 80 -0.78 -11.19 -8.98
N LYS A 81 -0.99 -10.31 -8.00
CA LYS A 81 -0.78 -8.87 -8.18
C LYS A 81 0.70 -8.51 -8.23
N ASN A 82 1.52 -9.14 -7.38
CA ASN A 82 2.96 -8.94 -7.40
C ASN A 82 3.62 -9.51 -8.67
N MET A 83 3.16 -10.66 -9.17
CA MET A 83 3.59 -11.19 -10.46
C MET A 83 3.33 -10.20 -11.60
N TRP A 84 2.12 -9.63 -11.65
CA TRP A 84 1.76 -8.67 -12.69
C TRP A 84 2.65 -7.41 -12.68
N ILE A 85 2.96 -6.88 -11.49
CA ILE A 85 3.89 -5.74 -11.38
C ILE A 85 5.34 -6.15 -11.64
N ALA A 86 5.77 -7.35 -11.25
CA ALA A 86 7.14 -7.80 -11.51
C ALA A 86 7.42 -7.95 -13.02
N ASP A 87 6.40 -8.22 -13.83
CA ASP A 87 6.50 -8.24 -15.30
C ASP A 87 6.70 -6.84 -15.91
N ASP A 88 6.25 -5.77 -15.22
CA ASP A 88 6.46 -4.37 -15.62
C ASP A 88 6.72 -3.47 -14.40
N SER A 89 7.96 -3.50 -13.91
CA SER A 89 8.39 -2.68 -12.76
C SER A 89 8.37 -1.17 -13.06
N SER A 90 8.38 -0.79 -14.34
CA SER A 90 8.29 0.60 -14.77
C SER A 90 6.90 1.19 -14.47
N LEU A 91 5.86 0.37 -14.57
CA LEU A 91 4.50 0.75 -14.23
C LEU A 91 4.36 1.05 -12.73
N ALA A 92 4.91 0.21 -11.86
CA ALA A 92 4.93 0.49 -10.42
C ALA A 92 5.65 1.80 -10.10
N SER A 93 6.78 2.06 -10.75
CA SER A 93 7.50 3.32 -10.59
C SER A 93 6.65 4.51 -11.04
N LYS A 94 5.95 4.40 -12.18
CA LYS A 94 5.01 5.43 -12.67
C LYS A 94 3.90 5.68 -11.66
N MET A 95 3.27 4.63 -11.12
CA MET A 95 2.19 4.74 -10.12
C MET A 95 2.65 5.38 -8.80
N ALA A 96 3.85 5.06 -8.33
CA ALA A 96 4.35 5.56 -7.05
C ALA A 96 4.82 7.02 -7.10
N GLN A 97 5.39 7.46 -8.22
CA GLN A 97 6.00 8.79 -8.36
C GLN A 97 5.10 9.97 -7.97
N PRO A 98 3.83 10.06 -8.44
CA PRO A 98 2.98 11.17 -8.07
C PRO A 98 2.53 11.14 -6.60
N ILE A 99 2.50 9.96 -5.98
CA ILE A 99 2.19 9.83 -4.55
C ILE A 99 3.37 10.28 -3.68
N LYS A 100 4.60 9.98 -4.10
CA LYS A 100 5.82 10.42 -3.39
C LYS A 100 5.94 11.93 -3.25
N VAL A 101 5.36 12.69 -4.19
CA VAL A 101 5.40 14.17 -4.19
C VAL A 101 4.07 14.79 -3.77
N MET A 102 3.09 13.99 -3.36
CA MET A 102 1.77 14.47 -2.98
C MET A 102 1.82 15.24 -1.65
N ASN A 103 1.46 16.52 -1.69
CA ASN A 103 1.21 17.28 -0.48
C ASN A 103 -0.20 16.94 0.06
N VAL A 104 -0.29 16.69 1.37
CA VAL A 104 -1.54 16.36 2.09
C VAL A 104 -1.87 17.35 3.21
N ASP A 105 -1.17 18.49 3.27
CA ASP A 105 -1.33 19.48 4.34
C ASP A 105 -2.71 20.15 4.30
N ASP A 106 -3.24 20.38 3.09
CA ASP A 106 -4.60 20.89 2.89
C ASP A 106 -5.68 19.94 3.46
N LEU A 107 -5.41 18.63 3.49
CA LEU A 107 -6.34 17.65 4.07
C LEU A 107 -6.46 17.83 5.59
N VAL A 108 -5.41 18.30 6.27
CA VAL A 108 -5.46 18.63 7.70
C VAL A 108 -6.45 19.76 7.96
N ALA A 109 -6.37 20.83 7.15
CA ALA A 109 -7.27 21.97 7.26
C ALA A 109 -8.72 21.56 6.99
N ARG A 110 -8.95 20.81 5.89
CA ARG A 110 -10.28 20.30 5.52
C ARG A 110 -10.89 19.41 6.61
N LEU A 111 -10.11 18.52 7.22
CA LEU A 111 -10.59 17.67 8.30
C LEU A 111 -10.91 18.45 9.58
N ASN A 112 -10.06 19.40 9.97
CA ASN A 112 -10.32 20.23 11.15
C ASN A 112 -11.55 21.14 10.96
N GLU A 113 -11.80 21.62 9.75
CA GLU A 113 -13.00 22.39 9.42
C GLU A 113 -14.27 21.52 9.53
N LYS A 114 -14.21 20.29 8.98
CA LYS A 114 -15.35 19.36 8.99
C LYS A 114 -15.59 18.71 10.35
N TYR A 115 -14.52 18.45 11.11
CA TYR A 115 -14.53 17.80 12.42
C TYR A 115 -13.71 18.61 13.45
N PRO A 116 -14.25 19.71 14.00
CA PRO A 116 -13.52 20.57 14.95
C PRO A 116 -13.04 19.83 16.20
N ASP A 117 -13.80 18.83 16.65
CA ASP A 117 -13.54 18.02 17.85
C ASP A 117 -12.72 16.75 17.59
N ILE A 118 -12.04 16.67 16.43
CA ILE A 118 -11.17 15.53 16.10
C ILE A 118 -10.15 15.25 17.23
N LYS A 119 -10.18 14.00 17.72
CA LYS A 119 -9.38 13.55 18.87
C LYS A 119 -7.96 13.18 18.49
N GLN A 120 -7.78 12.67 17.27
CA GLN A 120 -6.50 12.27 16.72
C GLN A 120 -5.64 13.53 16.47
N GLU A 121 -4.46 13.58 17.08
CA GLU A 121 -3.50 14.65 16.79
C GLU A 121 -2.72 14.37 15.50
N LYS A 122 -2.53 13.10 15.15
CA LYS A 122 -1.77 12.64 13.99
C LYS A 122 -2.47 11.45 13.34
N ILE A 123 -2.48 11.43 12.02
CA ILE A 123 -2.96 10.28 11.25
C ILE A 123 -1.86 9.87 10.27
N ILE A 124 -1.64 8.57 10.15
CA ILE A 124 -0.72 7.99 9.17
C ILE A 124 -1.56 7.31 8.09
N VAL A 125 -1.27 7.65 6.84
CA VAL A 125 -1.81 7.01 5.65
C VAL A 125 -0.70 6.20 5.01
N HIS A 126 -0.78 4.88 5.17
CA HIS A 126 0.14 3.95 4.55
C HIS A 126 -0.31 3.61 3.14
N ILE A 127 0.61 3.58 2.19
CA ILE A 127 0.39 2.92 0.90
C ILE A 127 1.19 1.63 0.92
N ALA A 128 0.55 0.52 0.59
CA ALA A 128 1.18 -0.79 0.58
C ALA A 128 0.59 -1.67 -0.54
N PRO A 129 1.32 -2.65 -1.07
CA PRO A 129 0.75 -3.63 -1.98
C PRO A 129 -0.15 -4.59 -1.20
N LEU A 130 -1.47 -4.52 -1.37
CA LEU A 130 -2.42 -5.32 -0.57
C LEU A 130 -3.16 -6.37 -1.40
N HIS A 131 -3.60 -7.42 -0.72
CA HIS A 131 -4.13 -8.64 -1.35
C HIS A 131 -5.64 -8.58 -1.67
N LEU A 132 -6.48 -8.06 -0.78
CA LEU A 132 -7.95 -8.07 -0.91
C LEU A 132 -8.55 -6.69 -1.12
N ASP A 133 -8.72 -5.95 -0.03
CA ASP A 133 -9.56 -4.76 -0.03
C ASP A 133 -8.86 -3.53 -0.62
N PRO A 134 -9.63 -2.52 -1.04
CA PRO A 134 -9.05 -1.26 -1.54
C PRO A 134 -8.33 -0.49 -0.43
N TYR A 135 -8.81 -0.57 0.81
CA TYR A 135 -8.17 0.03 1.97
C TYR A 135 -8.57 -0.68 3.26
N TYR A 136 -7.86 -0.39 4.33
CA TYR A 136 -8.17 -0.80 5.69
C TYR A 136 -8.07 0.40 6.63
N ILE A 137 -8.98 0.49 7.60
CA ILE A 137 -8.85 1.40 8.74
C ILE A 137 -8.59 0.53 9.96
N VAL A 138 -7.38 0.60 10.51
CA VAL A 138 -6.92 -0.24 11.62
C VAL A 138 -6.10 0.62 12.57
N ASP A 139 -6.35 0.54 13.86
CA ASP A 139 -5.64 1.27 14.92
C ASP A 139 -5.54 2.79 14.68
N GLY A 140 -6.61 3.40 14.17
CA GLY A 140 -6.66 4.83 13.88
C GLY A 140 -5.77 5.26 12.71
N GLN A 141 -5.35 4.32 11.86
CA GLN A 141 -4.53 4.54 10.67
C GLN A 141 -5.26 4.05 9.42
N LEU A 142 -4.90 4.63 8.27
CA LEU A 142 -5.42 4.25 6.96
C LEU A 142 -4.34 3.48 6.20
N VAL A 143 -4.66 2.30 5.65
CA VAL A 143 -3.76 1.54 4.77
C VAL A 143 -4.43 1.39 3.42
N MET A 144 -3.89 2.01 2.37
CA MET A 144 -4.43 1.98 1.00
C MET A 144 -3.70 0.97 0.12
N ASN A 145 -4.47 0.30 -0.73
CA ASN A 145 -3.98 -0.71 -1.65
C ASN A 145 -3.34 -0.10 -2.89
N PHE A 146 -2.02 -0.20 -2.99
CA PHE A 146 -1.26 0.31 -4.12
C PHE A 146 -1.75 -0.21 -5.48
N PHE A 147 -2.16 -1.48 -5.56
CA PHE A 147 -2.62 -2.09 -6.80
C PHE A 147 -3.98 -1.56 -7.30
N LYS A 148 -4.61 -0.63 -6.58
CA LYS A 148 -5.85 0.04 -6.98
C LYS A 148 -5.60 1.41 -7.60
N ILE A 149 -4.35 1.88 -7.61
CA ILE A 149 -3.96 3.14 -8.25
C ILE A 149 -3.86 2.91 -9.75
N TYR A 150 -4.34 3.85 -10.54
CA TYR A 150 -4.20 3.85 -12.00
C TYR A 150 -4.22 5.28 -12.54
N PHE A 151 -3.98 5.41 -13.84
CA PHE A 151 -4.05 6.68 -14.56
C PHE A 151 -5.30 6.69 -15.44
N ASP A 152 -6.06 7.78 -15.43
CA ASP A 152 -7.13 7.99 -16.40
C ASP A 152 -6.59 8.40 -17.78
N GLN A 153 -7.48 8.78 -18.70
CA GLN A 153 -7.12 9.20 -20.05
C GLN A 153 -6.33 10.52 -20.10
N GLU A 154 -6.35 11.29 -19.03
CA GLU A 154 -5.67 12.58 -18.89
C GLU A 154 -4.38 12.46 -18.04
N ASP A 155 -3.93 11.23 -17.76
CA ASP A 155 -2.80 10.92 -16.87
C ASP A 155 -3.01 11.44 -15.42
N ASN A 156 -4.26 11.65 -14.98
CA ASN A 156 -4.56 11.93 -13.58
C ASN A 156 -4.45 10.64 -12.75
N VAL A 157 -3.94 10.75 -11.52
CA VAL A 157 -3.83 9.62 -10.60
C VAL A 157 -5.17 9.36 -9.92
N MET A 158 -5.72 8.19 -10.20
CA MET A 158 -7.04 7.78 -9.74
C MET A 158 -6.96 6.63 -8.75
N PHE A 159 -7.98 6.57 -7.89
CA PHE A 159 -8.24 5.45 -6.99
C PHE A 159 -9.74 5.22 -6.94
N GLU A 160 -10.20 4.04 -7.39
CA GLU A 160 -11.64 3.72 -7.51
C GLU A 160 -12.47 4.83 -8.19
N ASP A 161 -12.05 5.26 -9.39
CA ASP A 161 -12.74 6.22 -10.25
C ASP A 161 -12.83 7.67 -9.75
N ILE A 162 -12.11 8.02 -8.67
CA ILE A 162 -11.95 9.40 -8.23
C ILE A 162 -10.47 9.78 -8.05
N PRO A 163 -10.13 11.09 -8.07
CA PRO A 163 -8.76 11.54 -7.83
C PRO A 163 -8.26 11.03 -6.48
N ILE A 164 -7.06 10.44 -6.46
CA ILE A 164 -6.53 9.75 -5.28
C ILE A 164 -6.53 10.61 -4.00
N LYS A 165 -6.28 11.91 -4.12
CA LYS A 165 -6.25 12.83 -2.98
C LYS A 165 -7.65 13.05 -2.38
N GLU A 166 -8.68 13.08 -3.23
CA GLU A 166 -10.07 13.11 -2.79
C GLU A 166 -10.47 11.77 -2.17
N TYR A 167 -10.03 10.64 -2.73
CA TYR A 167 -10.23 9.33 -2.12
C TYR A 167 -9.63 9.25 -0.71
N ILE A 168 -8.37 9.70 -0.54
CA ILE A 168 -7.72 9.78 0.77
C ILE A 168 -8.57 10.61 1.73
N PHE A 169 -9.05 11.79 1.32
CA PHE A 169 -9.88 12.64 2.16
C PHE A 169 -11.17 11.96 2.60
N GLU A 170 -11.88 11.27 1.69
CA GLU A 170 -13.09 10.51 2.03
C GLU A 170 -12.80 9.41 3.06
N ARG A 171 -11.73 8.65 2.88
CA ARG A 171 -11.36 7.58 3.82
C ARG A 171 -10.91 8.13 5.16
N LEU A 172 -10.26 9.30 5.18
CA LEU A 172 -9.93 10.00 6.42
C LEU A 172 -11.17 10.49 7.16
N CYS A 173 -12.21 10.93 6.44
CA CYS A 173 -13.50 11.25 7.07
C CYS A 173 -14.10 10.01 7.75
N GLU A 174 -14.12 8.87 7.07
CA GLU A 174 -14.60 7.61 7.65
C GLU A 174 -13.79 7.19 8.89
N LEU A 175 -12.46 7.36 8.85
CA LEU A 175 -11.58 7.05 9.97
C LEU A 175 -11.90 7.89 11.20
N VAL A 176 -12.22 9.18 11.02
CA VAL A 176 -12.54 10.11 12.11
C VAL A 176 -13.93 9.84 12.69
N GLU A 177 -14.85 9.29 11.89
CA GLU A 177 -16.21 8.93 12.30
C GLU A 177 -16.30 7.61 13.08
N LYS A 178 -15.27 6.76 13.00
CA LYS A 178 -15.14 5.52 13.79
C LYS A 178 -14.61 5.77 15.19
#